data_AF-A0A2S7J6S1-F1
#
_entry.id   AF-A0A2S7J6S1-F1
#
_cell.length_a   1.000
_cell.length_b   1.000
_cell.length_c   1.000
_cell.angle_alpha   90.00
_cell.angle_beta   90.00
_cell.angle_gamma   90.00
#
_symmetry.space_group_name_H-M   'P 1'
#
loop_
_entity.id
_entity.type
_entity.pdbx_description
1 polymer ?
#
loop_
_entity_poly.entity_id
_entity_poly.type
_entity_poly.pdbx_seq_one_letter_code
_entity_poly.pdbx_strand_id
1 'polypeptide(L)'
;MKGSKHQTHFLAIWQRALGLETLADLEATTVALWAKQRGLVVLDVVERDVGIFQTTRAIVLTVEGGKACLPKISATDDLKWRDTRAKADHLARLWEKMEWFSPLWIPQGKYQALLKEAEHCSRERAIQLFDYHFSTVYTLAFQAVCIAQLLPCSRSLVGFVPLAREAYLAFYSGYQASSIAALIPVVEGALKRIIADSPDIPLPAQIDRVFERACARAARLHFDGMWVPCEYLGVDYLFGQDERVFAFETFKRWLKGSFFQNTDKYDGSTWLNRHLFAHGTSSDWQQSANFERLVVALATLGFIESWHDESNQISPFFPDMNQDSTLLWQQALFRGQMQMTLNLNEQKHFQSHGRLVPELPTDDGVMLRAAILSKDCIQDLVRPLRKAGWSVKVGEPDKQALYIIVVATSGAERLTVALLYSCGTDNELYRELARSANVILYRGAPYNQDQFAYDIDVHVGPVTGWQPPFAPGHKWLMRLFHR
;
A
#
# COMPACT_ATOMS: atom_id res chain seq x y z
N MET A 1 -30.55 -5.35 -25.45
CA MET A 1 -29.88 -4.36 -26.31
C MET A 1 -30.85 -3.89 -27.39
N LYS A 2 -31.35 -2.64 -27.31
CA LYS A 2 -31.93 -1.98 -28.49
C LYS A 2 -30.74 -1.38 -29.24
N GLY A 3 -30.21 -2.07 -30.25
CA GLY A 3 -29.22 -1.48 -31.14
C GLY A 3 -29.81 -0.20 -31.72
N SER A 4 -29.03 0.90 -31.70
CA SER A 4 -29.44 2.14 -32.35
C SER A 4 -29.86 1.79 -33.78
N LYS A 5 -31.06 2.23 -34.18
CA LYS A 5 -31.68 1.97 -35.49
C LYS A 5 -30.77 2.34 -36.67
N HIS A 6 -29.67 3.06 -36.40
CA HIS A 6 -28.73 3.62 -37.36
C HIS A 6 -27.32 3.01 -37.33
N GLN A 7 -27.03 2.00 -36.49
CA GLN A 7 -25.67 1.42 -36.39
C GLN A 7 -25.11 0.94 -37.73
N THR A 8 -25.91 0.22 -38.52
CA THR A 8 -25.48 -0.29 -39.84
C THR A 8 -25.17 0.86 -40.81
N HIS A 9 -25.92 1.97 -40.73
CA HIS A 9 -25.68 3.13 -41.57
C HIS A 9 -24.39 3.85 -41.18
N PHE A 10 -24.14 4.03 -39.87
CA PHE A 10 -22.91 4.64 -39.38
C PHE A 10 -21.67 3.81 -39.72
N LEU A 11 -21.74 2.47 -39.52
CA LEU A 11 -20.67 1.56 -39.92
C LEU A 11 -20.37 1.69 -41.41
N ALA A 12 -21.39 1.73 -42.25
CA ALA A 12 -21.18 1.83 -43.68
C ALA A 12 -20.68 3.23 -44.10
N ILE A 13 -20.88 4.29 -43.30
CA ILE A 13 -20.26 5.62 -43.53
C ILE A 13 -18.78 5.53 -43.16
N TRP A 14 -18.46 4.90 -42.03
CA TRP A 14 -17.09 4.65 -41.61
C TRP A 14 -16.29 3.83 -42.63
N GLN A 15 -16.88 2.77 -43.18
CA GLN A 15 -16.25 1.97 -44.24
C GLN A 15 -15.92 2.79 -45.49
N ARG A 16 -16.68 3.86 -45.79
CA ARG A 16 -16.32 4.80 -46.87
C ARG A 16 -15.17 5.71 -46.46
N ALA A 17 -15.15 6.17 -45.21
CA ALA A 17 -14.05 6.99 -44.68
C ALA A 17 -12.71 6.24 -44.70
N LEU A 18 -12.72 4.94 -44.41
CA LEU A 18 -11.54 4.07 -44.50
C LEU A 18 -10.99 3.91 -45.93
N GLY A 19 -11.76 4.27 -46.97
CA GLY A 19 -11.32 4.26 -48.36
C GLY A 19 -10.60 5.55 -48.80
N LEU A 20 -10.49 6.55 -47.93
CA LEU A 20 -9.70 7.77 -48.19
C LEU A 20 -8.20 7.46 -48.05
N GLU A 21 -7.34 8.27 -48.69
CA GLU A 21 -5.89 8.15 -48.52
C GLU A 21 -5.47 8.39 -47.07
N THR A 22 -6.11 9.35 -46.40
CA THR A 22 -5.97 9.58 -44.97
C THR A 22 -7.30 9.98 -44.33
N LEU A 23 -7.50 9.57 -43.08
CA LEU A 23 -8.66 9.98 -42.27
C LEU A 23 -8.67 11.49 -41.97
N ALA A 24 -7.53 12.16 -42.11
CA ALA A 24 -7.42 13.61 -41.96
C ALA A 24 -8.22 14.37 -43.03
N ASP A 25 -8.38 13.78 -44.22
CA ASP A 25 -9.11 14.35 -45.36
C ASP A 25 -10.64 14.19 -45.22
N LEU A 26 -11.09 13.52 -44.16
CA LEU A 26 -12.51 13.40 -43.89
C LEU A 26 -13.09 14.78 -43.54
N GLU A 27 -14.03 15.26 -44.34
CA GLU A 27 -14.70 16.55 -44.16
C GLU A 27 -16.17 16.40 -43.73
N ALA A 28 -16.67 17.36 -42.94
CA ALA A 28 -18.05 17.39 -42.45
C ALA A 28 -19.08 17.43 -43.59
N THR A 29 -18.79 18.17 -44.66
CA THR A 29 -19.59 18.27 -45.89
C THR A 29 -19.76 16.89 -46.56
N THR A 30 -18.66 16.15 -46.68
CA THR A 30 -18.61 14.81 -47.25
C THR A 30 -19.40 13.82 -46.42
N VAL A 31 -19.24 13.84 -45.09
CA VAL A 31 -20.01 12.99 -44.17
C VAL A 31 -21.51 13.30 -44.24
N ALA A 32 -21.89 14.59 -44.29
CA ALA A 32 -23.29 15.00 -44.42
C ALA A 32 -23.91 14.48 -45.72
N LEU A 33 -23.18 14.54 -46.84
CA LEU A 33 -23.61 14.01 -48.13
C LEU A 33 -23.84 12.48 -48.05
N TRP A 34 -22.87 11.73 -47.52
CA TRP A 34 -22.98 10.28 -47.40
C TRP A 34 -24.12 9.85 -46.48
N ALA A 35 -24.38 10.59 -45.40
CA ALA A 35 -25.51 10.34 -44.51
C ALA A 35 -26.86 10.57 -45.22
N LYS A 36 -27.01 11.66 -45.97
CA LYS A 36 -28.21 11.94 -46.76
C LYS A 36 -28.46 10.88 -47.85
N GLN A 37 -27.40 10.44 -48.54
CA GLN A 37 -27.49 9.35 -49.53
C GLN A 37 -27.97 8.02 -48.93
N ARG A 38 -27.74 7.81 -47.63
CA ARG A 38 -28.19 6.64 -46.87
C ARG A 38 -29.60 6.77 -46.31
N GLY A 39 -30.31 7.87 -46.63
CA GLY A 39 -31.66 8.15 -46.14
C GLY A 39 -31.72 8.60 -44.68
N LEU A 40 -30.59 9.06 -44.11
CA LEU A 40 -30.58 9.61 -42.75
C LEU A 40 -31.01 11.09 -42.76
N VAL A 41 -31.87 11.46 -41.81
CA VAL A 41 -32.24 12.86 -41.54
C VAL A 41 -31.12 13.50 -40.73
N VAL A 42 -30.24 14.23 -41.40
CA VAL A 42 -29.08 14.92 -40.79
C VAL A 42 -29.55 16.19 -40.09
N LEU A 43 -29.30 16.28 -38.79
CA LEU A 43 -29.60 17.46 -37.97
C LEU A 43 -28.39 18.39 -37.85
N ASP A 44 -27.20 17.82 -37.67
CA ASP A 44 -25.96 18.57 -37.50
C ASP A 44 -24.73 17.71 -37.88
N VAL A 45 -23.69 18.33 -38.43
CA VAL A 45 -22.40 17.67 -38.72
C VAL A 45 -21.27 18.64 -38.42
N VAL A 46 -20.51 18.35 -37.36
CA VAL A 46 -19.47 19.26 -36.87
C VAL A 46 -18.18 18.51 -36.61
N GLU A 47 -17.07 19.09 -37.02
CA GLU A 47 -15.75 18.63 -36.64
C GLU A 47 -15.37 19.18 -35.25
N ARG A 48 -15.06 18.29 -34.31
CA ARG A 48 -14.69 18.67 -32.94
C ARG A 48 -13.81 17.60 -32.29
N ASP A 49 -13.19 17.98 -31.19
CA ASP A 49 -12.44 17.05 -30.33
C ASP A 49 -13.39 16.34 -29.37
N VAL A 50 -13.29 15.01 -29.29
CA VAL A 50 -14.17 14.15 -28.48
C VAL A 50 -13.33 13.30 -27.54
N GLY A 51 -13.70 13.26 -26.26
CA GLY A 51 -13.02 12.50 -25.22
C GLY A 51 -13.13 13.20 -23.87
N ILE A 52 -13.25 12.46 -22.78
CA ILE A 52 -13.33 13.04 -21.43
C ILE A 52 -11.94 13.48 -20.91
N PHE A 53 -10.91 12.68 -21.18
CA PHE A 53 -9.55 12.93 -20.71
C PHE A 53 -8.68 13.39 -21.88
N GLN A 54 -8.12 12.45 -22.63
CA GLN A 54 -7.49 12.75 -23.91
C GLN A 54 -8.54 12.80 -24.99
N THR A 55 -8.41 13.77 -25.90
CA THR A 55 -9.38 13.98 -26.97
C THR A 55 -8.87 13.49 -28.32
N THR A 56 -9.82 12.95 -29.08
CA THR A 56 -9.68 12.46 -30.45
C THR A 56 -10.39 13.43 -31.40
N ARG A 57 -9.66 13.94 -32.40
CA ARG A 57 -10.27 14.76 -33.44
C ARG A 57 -11.23 13.93 -34.27
N ALA A 58 -12.47 14.37 -34.41
CA ALA A 58 -13.51 13.59 -35.07
C ALA A 58 -14.56 14.47 -35.75
N ILE A 59 -15.31 13.89 -36.68
CA ILE A 59 -16.57 14.44 -37.16
C ILE A 59 -17.71 13.81 -36.36
N VAL A 60 -18.51 14.66 -35.72
CA VAL A 60 -19.72 14.25 -35.05
C VAL A 60 -20.91 14.48 -35.96
N LEU A 61 -21.52 13.36 -36.38
CA LEU A 61 -22.75 13.32 -37.16
C LEU A 61 -23.93 13.13 -36.22
N THR A 62 -24.82 14.13 -36.16
CA THR A 62 -26.09 14.05 -35.44
C THR A 62 -27.23 13.84 -36.43
N VAL A 63 -27.98 12.77 -36.24
CA VAL A 63 -29.18 12.43 -37.02
C VAL A 63 -30.38 12.27 -36.10
N GLU A 64 -31.57 12.29 -36.66
CA GLU A 64 -32.77 11.95 -35.90
C GLU A 64 -32.63 10.52 -35.33
N GLY A 65 -32.65 10.38 -33.99
CA GLY A 65 -32.53 9.08 -33.31
C GLY A 65 -31.11 8.59 -33.00
N GLY A 66 -30.05 9.37 -33.26
CA GLY A 66 -28.70 8.97 -32.84
C GLY A 66 -27.56 9.93 -33.20
N LYS A 67 -26.39 9.69 -32.61
CA LYS A 67 -25.14 10.40 -32.90
C LYS A 67 -24.02 9.40 -33.20
N ALA A 68 -23.15 9.77 -34.14
CA ALA A 68 -21.94 9.03 -34.48
C ALA A 68 -20.72 9.94 -34.38
N CYS A 69 -19.63 9.41 -33.85
CA CYS A 69 -18.31 10.01 -33.80
C CYS A 69 -17.42 9.25 -34.79
N LEU A 70 -16.95 9.94 -35.82
CA LEU A 70 -16.10 9.42 -36.89
C LEU A 70 -14.70 10.01 -36.72
N PRO A 71 -13.73 9.29 -36.13
CA PRO A 71 -12.38 9.80 -35.89
C PRO A 71 -11.67 10.18 -37.17
N LYS A 72 -10.89 11.26 -37.11
CA LYS A 72 -10.03 11.75 -38.21
C LYS A 72 -8.57 11.29 -38.08
N ILE A 73 -8.27 10.45 -37.10
CA ILE A 73 -6.94 9.93 -36.83
C ILE A 73 -6.99 8.40 -36.86
N SER A 74 -5.88 7.75 -37.21
CA SER A 74 -5.76 6.30 -37.14
C SER A 74 -5.78 5.81 -35.69
N ALA A 75 -6.44 4.68 -35.44
CA ALA A 75 -6.41 4.01 -34.13
C ALA A 75 -5.03 3.42 -33.78
N THR A 76 -4.13 3.26 -34.75
CA THR A 76 -2.82 2.59 -34.58
C THR A 76 -1.62 3.45 -35.01
N ASP A 77 -1.84 4.43 -35.89
CA ASP A 77 -0.75 5.13 -36.60
C ASP A 77 -0.70 6.64 -36.33
N ASP A 78 -1.55 7.15 -35.46
CA ASP A 78 -1.48 8.55 -35.04
C ASP A 78 -0.33 8.79 -34.04
N LEU A 79 0.50 9.81 -34.32
CA LEU A 79 1.69 10.12 -33.51
C LEU A 79 1.32 10.51 -32.07
N LYS A 80 0.30 11.34 -31.88
CA LYS A 80 -0.15 11.80 -30.56
C LYS A 80 -0.68 10.61 -29.74
N TRP A 81 -1.46 9.74 -30.38
CA TRP A 81 -1.94 8.51 -29.76
C TRP A 81 -0.78 7.59 -29.35
N ARG A 82 0.19 7.34 -30.24
CA ARG A 82 1.37 6.51 -29.96
C ARG A 82 2.17 7.04 -28.77
N ASP A 83 2.43 8.34 -28.72
CA ASP A 83 3.14 8.99 -27.61
C ASP A 83 2.39 8.80 -26.29
N THR A 84 1.07 8.98 -26.31
CA THR A 84 0.22 8.85 -25.12
C THR A 84 0.15 7.40 -24.66
N ARG A 85 0.01 6.46 -25.60
CA ARG A 85 0.04 5.01 -25.34
C ARG A 85 1.37 4.58 -24.72
N ALA A 86 2.49 5.03 -25.28
CA ALA A 86 3.83 4.73 -24.78
C ALA A 86 4.04 5.25 -23.34
N LYS A 87 3.54 6.45 -23.02
CA LYS A 87 3.55 7.00 -21.66
C LYS A 87 2.73 6.13 -20.69
N ALA A 88 1.52 5.71 -21.09
CA ALA A 88 0.70 4.84 -20.28
C ALA A 88 1.36 3.47 -20.04
N ASP A 89 1.92 2.84 -21.07
CA ASP A 89 2.65 1.57 -20.93
C ASP A 89 3.91 1.72 -20.05
N HIS A 90 4.59 2.85 -20.10
CA HIS A 90 5.69 3.15 -19.17
C HIS A 90 5.19 3.25 -17.72
N LEU A 91 4.13 4.04 -17.46
CA LEU A 91 3.56 4.17 -16.11
C LEU A 91 3.05 2.83 -15.57
N ALA A 92 2.42 2.00 -16.40
CA ALA A 92 1.94 0.68 -16.01
C ALA A 92 3.08 -0.24 -15.56
N ARG A 93 4.22 -0.20 -16.25
CA ARG A 93 5.43 -0.96 -15.86
C ARG A 93 6.01 -0.49 -14.53
N LEU A 94 5.93 0.80 -14.22
CA LEU A 94 6.34 1.31 -12.91
C LEU A 94 5.42 0.79 -11.79
N TRP A 95 4.10 0.75 -12.02
CA TRP A 95 3.15 0.16 -11.08
C TRP A 95 3.41 -1.33 -10.87
N GLU A 96 3.61 -2.08 -11.95
CA GLU A 96 3.95 -3.51 -11.91
C GLU A 96 5.25 -3.77 -11.14
N LYS A 97 6.28 -2.93 -11.33
CA LYS A 97 7.53 -3.00 -10.57
C LYS A 97 7.33 -2.85 -9.05
N MET A 98 6.33 -2.08 -8.62
CA MET A 98 5.97 -1.94 -7.21
C MET A 98 4.96 -2.98 -6.74
N GLU A 99 4.63 -3.97 -7.57
CA GLU A 99 3.58 -4.96 -7.34
C GLU A 99 2.24 -4.33 -6.98
N TRP A 100 1.92 -3.25 -7.68
CA TRP A 100 0.71 -2.46 -7.44
C TRP A 100 0.06 -2.03 -8.75
N PHE A 101 -1.01 -1.24 -8.64
CA PHE A 101 -1.79 -0.74 -9.76
C PHE A 101 -2.07 0.77 -9.59
N SER A 102 -2.55 1.42 -10.65
CA SER A 102 -2.86 2.84 -10.58
C SER A 102 -4.05 3.10 -9.65
N PRO A 103 -3.88 3.86 -8.55
CA PRO A 103 -4.95 4.08 -7.58
C PRO A 103 -6.02 5.04 -8.11
N LEU A 104 -7.30 4.79 -7.79
CA LEU A 104 -8.43 5.59 -8.26
C LEU A 104 -8.58 6.94 -7.53
N TRP A 105 -8.47 6.92 -6.20
CA TRP A 105 -8.82 8.05 -5.34
C TRP A 105 -7.63 8.89 -4.88
N ILE A 106 -6.45 8.60 -5.41
CA ILE A 106 -5.23 9.32 -5.05
C ILE A 106 -4.89 10.27 -6.19
N PRO A 107 -4.83 11.59 -5.94
CA PRO A 107 -4.46 12.54 -6.98
C PRO A 107 -3.08 12.24 -7.56
N GLN A 108 -2.94 12.38 -8.88
CA GLN A 108 -1.68 12.08 -9.58
C GLN A 108 -0.48 12.79 -8.98
N GLY A 109 -0.64 14.04 -8.56
CA GLY A 109 0.42 14.82 -7.90
C GLY A 109 0.98 14.17 -6.63
N LYS A 110 0.21 13.32 -5.92
CA LYS A 110 0.67 12.64 -4.69
C LYS A 110 1.61 11.46 -4.97
N TYR A 111 1.44 10.75 -6.08
CA TYR A 111 2.27 9.58 -6.41
C TYR A 111 3.29 9.85 -7.52
N GLN A 112 3.25 11.00 -8.18
CA GLN A 112 4.18 11.29 -9.29
C GLN A 112 5.66 11.35 -8.85
N ALA A 113 5.93 11.85 -7.64
CA ALA A 113 7.29 11.84 -7.07
C ALA A 113 7.78 10.40 -6.86
N LEU A 114 6.94 9.55 -6.26
CA LEU A 114 7.22 8.13 -6.09
C LEU A 114 7.53 7.46 -7.44
N LEU A 115 6.71 7.69 -8.47
CA LEU A 115 6.94 7.05 -9.78
C LEU A 115 8.28 7.44 -10.41
N LYS A 116 8.68 8.72 -10.28
CA LYS A 116 9.98 9.19 -10.76
C LYS A 116 11.14 8.55 -10.00
N GLU A 117 11.03 8.42 -8.68
CA GLU A 117 12.06 7.74 -7.87
C GLU A 117 12.11 6.23 -8.14
N ALA A 118 10.94 5.62 -8.31
CA ALA A 118 10.81 4.20 -8.62
C ALA A 118 11.43 3.84 -9.98
N GLU A 119 11.49 4.77 -10.93
CA GLU A 119 12.04 4.53 -12.27
C GLU A 119 13.51 4.06 -12.23
N HIS A 120 14.33 4.68 -11.39
CA HIS A 120 15.78 4.51 -11.41
C HIS A 120 16.34 3.57 -10.32
N CYS A 121 15.49 2.86 -9.57
CA CYS A 121 15.94 1.95 -8.51
C CYS A 121 15.64 0.46 -8.81
N SER A 122 16.02 -0.47 -7.91
CA SER A 122 15.64 -1.88 -8.04
C SER A 122 14.16 -2.11 -7.73
N ARG A 123 13.64 -3.31 -7.99
CA ARG A 123 12.25 -3.69 -7.66
C ARG A 123 12.01 -3.61 -6.15
N GLU A 124 12.92 -4.16 -5.36
CA GLU A 124 12.87 -4.19 -3.89
C GLU A 124 12.89 -2.77 -3.32
N ARG A 125 13.74 -1.90 -3.87
CA ARG A 125 13.79 -0.50 -3.46
C ARG A 125 12.52 0.26 -3.84
N ALA A 126 11.94 -0.02 -5.02
CA ALA A 126 10.68 0.57 -5.44
C ALA A 126 9.52 0.17 -4.50
N ILE A 127 9.48 -1.08 -4.04
CA ILE A 127 8.50 -1.56 -3.05
C ILE A 127 8.69 -0.84 -1.71
N GLN A 128 9.93 -0.69 -1.23
CA GLN A 128 10.20 0.06 0.01
C GLN A 128 9.78 1.53 -0.09
N LEU A 129 10.03 2.16 -1.23
CA LEU A 129 9.58 3.53 -1.50
C LEU A 129 8.05 3.59 -1.50
N PHE A 130 7.39 2.62 -2.16
CA PHE A 130 5.94 2.52 -2.14
C PHE A 130 5.42 2.43 -0.70
N ASP A 131 5.94 1.51 0.12
CA ASP A 131 5.49 1.31 1.50
C ASP A 131 5.66 2.58 2.33
N TYR A 132 6.80 3.26 2.18
CA TYR A 132 7.07 4.53 2.84
C TYR A 132 6.07 5.61 2.42
N HIS A 133 5.91 5.87 1.13
CA HIS A 133 5.04 6.94 0.64
C HIS A 133 3.57 6.65 0.90
N PHE A 134 3.11 5.43 0.63
CA PHE A 134 1.70 5.08 0.75
C PHE A 134 1.23 4.91 2.19
N SER A 135 2.11 4.69 3.17
CA SER A 135 1.74 4.78 4.59
C SER A 135 1.12 6.14 4.98
N THR A 136 1.49 7.21 4.26
CA THR A 136 0.94 8.57 4.46
C THR A 136 -0.26 8.89 3.56
N VAL A 137 -0.59 8.00 2.63
CA VAL A 137 -1.69 8.13 1.67
C VAL A 137 -2.86 7.25 2.10
N TYR A 138 -2.62 5.96 2.31
CA TYR A 138 -3.58 4.98 2.80
C TYR A 138 -3.69 5.01 4.32
N THR A 139 -3.89 6.21 4.86
CA THR A 139 -4.00 6.43 6.31
C THR A 139 -5.13 5.61 6.95
N LEU A 140 -5.08 5.48 8.27
CA LEU A 140 -6.12 4.85 9.10
C LEU A 140 -7.52 5.40 8.78
N ALA A 141 -7.66 6.71 8.54
CA ALA A 141 -8.92 7.35 8.15
C ALA A 141 -9.36 6.97 6.73
N PHE A 142 -8.43 6.95 5.76
CA PHE A 142 -8.70 6.52 4.40
C PHE A 142 -9.25 5.08 4.37
N GLN A 143 -8.59 4.18 5.09
CA GLN A 143 -9.01 2.78 5.21
C GLN A 143 -10.40 2.65 5.87
N ALA A 144 -10.70 3.46 6.89
CA ALA A 144 -12.01 3.46 7.53
C ALA A 144 -13.12 3.87 6.55
N VAL A 145 -12.87 4.86 5.68
CA VAL A 145 -13.81 5.24 4.61
C VAL A 145 -13.99 4.10 3.60
N CYS A 146 -12.91 3.46 3.15
CA CYS A 146 -13.00 2.29 2.27
C CYS A 146 -13.92 1.21 2.87
N ILE A 147 -13.70 0.85 4.13
CA ILE A 147 -14.42 -0.25 4.79
C ILE A 147 -15.86 0.11 5.15
N ALA A 148 -16.08 1.28 5.73
CA ALA A 148 -17.38 1.66 6.30
C ALA A 148 -18.29 2.40 5.31
N GLN A 149 -17.76 2.96 4.23
CA GLN A 149 -18.56 3.71 3.23
C GLN A 149 -18.54 3.08 1.84
N LEU A 150 -17.39 2.59 1.37
CA LEU A 150 -17.30 2.10 -0.02
C LEU A 150 -17.72 0.63 -0.15
N LEU A 151 -17.22 -0.25 0.74
CA LEU A 151 -17.55 -1.67 0.68
C LEU A 151 -19.06 -1.96 0.84
N PRO A 152 -19.83 -1.27 1.70
CA PRO A 152 -21.27 -1.50 1.82
C PRO A 152 -22.07 -1.19 0.54
N CYS A 153 -21.56 -0.30 -0.31
CA CYS A 153 -22.18 0.04 -1.59
C CYS A 153 -21.94 -1.00 -2.68
N SER A 154 -21.02 -1.94 -2.47
CA SER A 154 -20.75 -3.04 -3.40
C SER A 154 -21.57 -4.27 -3.04
N ARG A 155 -22.38 -4.75 -4.00
CA ARG A 155 -23.21 -5.94 -3.83
C ARG A 155 -22.38 -7.19 -3.52
N SER A 156 -21.21 -7.34 -4.14
CA SER A 156 -20.33 -8.49 -3.88
C SER A 156 -19.63 -8.44 -2.52
N LEU A 157 -19.33 -7.23 -2.02
CA LEU A 157 -18.54 -7.00 -0.81
C LEU A 157 -19.38 -6.71 0.44
N VAL A 158 -20.64 -6.30 0.33
CA VAL A 158 -21.50 -5.94 1.48
C VAL A 158 -21.56 -7.03 2.55
N GLY A 159 -21.63 -8.31 2.13
CA GLY A 159 -21.64 -9.45 3.05
C GLY A 159 -20.31 -9.70 3.77
N PHE A 160 -19.22 -9.09 3.33
CA PHE A 160 -17.89 -9.16 3.96
C PHE A 160 -17.56 -7.92 4.81
N VAL A 161 -18.41 -6.89 4.84
CA VAL A 161 -18.18 -5.67 5.63
C VAL A 161 -17.93 -5.97 7.12
N PRO A 162 -18.70 -6.84 7.80
CA PRO A 162 -18.41 -7.17 9.21
C PRO A 162 -17.00 -7.75 9.40
N LEU A 163 -16.59 -8.66 8.52
CA LEU A 163 -15.24 -9.24 8.53
C LEU A 163 -14.16 -8.19 8.27
N ALA A 164 -14.38 -7.28 7.31
CA ALA A 164 -13.42 -6.22 7.02
C ALA A 164 -13.28 -5.22 8.19
N ARG A 165 -14.39 -4.90 8.87
CA ARG A 165 -14.37 -4.08 10.09
C ARG A 165 -13.60 -4.79 11.21
N GLU A 166 -13.84 -6.08 11.40
CA GLU A 166 -13.12 -6.86 12.41
C GLU A 166 -11.62 -6.94 12.10
N ALA A 167 -11.24 -7.27 10.87
CA ALA A 167 -9.85 -7.30 10.43
C ALA A 167 -9.16 -5.95 10.66
N TYR A 168 -9.82 -4.84 10.35
CA TYR A 168 -9.29 -3.50 10.62
C TYR A 168 -9.06 -3.23 12.11
N LEU A 169 -10.03 -3.56 12.96
CA LEU A 169 -9.88 -3.38 14.40
C LEU A 169 -8.83 -4.32 15.01
N ALA A 170 -8.73 -5.55 14.51
CA ALA A 170 -7.74 -6.54 14.92
C ALA A 170 -6.32 -6.10 14.53
N PHE A 171 -6.15 -5.52 13.34
CA PHE A 171 -4.88 -5.00 12.86
C PHE A 171 -4.32 -3.94 13.82
N TYR A 172 -5.14 -2.97 14.20
CA TYR A 172 -4.78 -1.93 15.17
C TYR A 172 -4.82 -2.39 16.64
N SER A 173 -5.18 -3.65 16.88
CA SER A 173 -5.03 -4.32 18.18
C SER A 173 -3.80 -5.26 18.20
N GLY A 174 -2.88 -5.14 17.24
CA GLY A 174 -1.65 -5.94 17.20
C GLY A 174 -1.76 -7.29 16.47
N TYR A 175 -2.94 -7.70 16.02
CA TYR A 175 -3.16 -8.98 15.31
C TYR A 175 -3.06 -8.81 13.78
N GLN A 176 -1.93 -8.27 13.31
CA GLN A 176 -1.78 -7.86 11.91
C GLN A 176 -1.84 -9.06 10.95
N ALA A 177 -1.10 -10.14 11.22
CA ALA A 177 -1.11 -11.35 10.40
C ALA A 177 -2.52 -11.95 10.23
N SER A 178 -3.28 -12.06 11.33
CA SER A 178 -4.66 -12.56 11.31
C SER A 178 -5.58 -11.67 10.47
N SER A 179 -5.39 -10.36 10.55
CA SER A 179 -6.17 -9.37 9.81
C SER A 179 -5.91 -9.45 8.31
N ILE A 180 -4.64 -9.58 7.91
CA ILE A 180 -4.25 -9.76 6.51
C ILE A 180 -4.81 -11.09 5.98
N ALA A 181 -4.62 -12.18 6.73
CA ALA A 181 -5.10 -13.52 6.38
C ALA A 181 -6.62 -13.55 6.15
N ALA A 182 -7.39 -12.80 6.96
CA ALA A 182 -8.83 -12.70 6.83
C ALA A 182 -9.27 -12.03 5.51
N LEU A 183 -8.50 -11.06 5.01
CA LEU A 183 -8.87 -10.28 3.82
C LEU A 183 -8.41 -10.92 2.50
N ILE A 184 -7.35 -11.72 2.48
CA ILE A 184 -6.85 -12.36 1.24
C ILE A 184 -7.95 -13.16 0.50
N PRO A 185 -8.74 -14.05 1.17
CA PRO A 185 -9.80 -14.81 0.49
C PRO A 185 -10.98 -13.95 0.02
N VAL A 186 -11.18 -12.76 0.63
CA VAL A 186 -12.31 -11.88 0.30
C VAL A 186 -12.21 -11.36 -1.13
N VAL A 187 -11.00 -11.09 -1.63
CA VAL A 187 -10.77 -10.64 -3.02
C VAL A 187 -11.31 -11.68 -4.02
N GLU A 188 -10.99 -12.95 -3.83
CA GLU A 188 -11.50 -14.04 -4.67
C GLU A 188 -13.00 -14.25 -4.50
N GLY A 189 -13.49 -14.22 -3.25
CA GLY A 189 -14.90 -14.36 -2.94
C GLY A 189 -15.76 -13.27 -3.58
N ALA A 190 -15.27 -12.03 -3.58
CA ALA A 190 -15.92 -10.90 -4.23
C ALA A 190 -15.96 -11.06 -5.75
N LEU A 191 -14.82 -11.40 -6.39
CA LEU A 191 -14.77 -11.66 -7.84
C LEU A 191 -15.78 -12.74 -8.28
N LYS A 192 -15.86 -13.85 -7.55
CA LYS A 192 -16.83 -14.93 -7.83
C LYS A 192 -18.28 -14.45 -7.70
N ARG A 193 -18.58 -13.57 -6.73
CA ARG A 193 -19.92 -12.98 -6.55
C ARG A 193 -20.30 -11.96 -7.63
N ILE A 194 -19.32 -11.30 -8.25
CA ILE A 194 -19.58 -10.41 -9.41
C ILE A 194 -20.09 -11.20 -10.61
N ILE A 195 -19.59 -12.43 -10.80
CA ILE A 195 -19.89 -13.27 -11.98
C ILE A 195 -20.72 -14.51 -11.60
N ALA A 196 -21.56 -14.41 -10.56
CA ALA A 196 -22.34 -15.54 -10.06
C ALA A 196 -23.18 -16.25 -11.14
N ASP A 197 -23.54 -15.54 -12.22
CA ASP A 197 -24.30 -16.07 -13.35
C ASP A 197 -23.47 -16.93 -14.34
N SER A 198 -22.18 -17.16 -14.10
CA SER A 198 -21.31 -17.98 -14.96
C SER A 198 -20.20 -18.68 -14.17
N PRO A 199 -20.54 -19.69 -13.34
CA PRO A 199 -19.59 -20.32 -12.41
C PRO A 199 -18.52 -21.20 -13.08
N ASP A 200 -18.76 -21.66 -14.31
CA ASP A 200 -17.93 -22.69 -14.96
C ASP A 200 -16.68 -22.16 -15.69
N ILE A 201 -16.48 -20.85 -15.77
CA ILE A 201 -15.31 -20.27 -16.43
C ILE A 201 -14.11 -20.20 -15.46
N PRO A 202 -12.87 -20.48 -15.92
CA PRO A 202 -11.67 -20.35 -15.08
C PRO A 202 -11.48 -18.93 -14.52
N LEU A 203 -10.87 -18.81 -13.34
CA LEU A 203 -10.66 -17.52 -12.66
C LEU A 203 -9.98 -16.43 -13.54
N PRO A 204 -8.97 -16.73 -14.37
CA PRO A 204 -8.42 -15.72 -15.29
C PRO A 204 -9.46 -15.17 -16.29
N ALA A 205 -10.34 -16.02 -16.81
CA ALA A 205 -11.40 -15.63 -17.73
C ALA A 205 -12.54 -14.88 -17.00
N GLN A 206 -12.79 -15.23 -15.74
CA GLN A 206 -13.68 -14.46 -14.86
C GLN A 206 -13.17 -13.02 -14.72
N ILE A 207 -11.88 -12.87 -14.39
CA ILE A 207 -11.24 -11.56 -14.31
C ILE A 207 -11.37 -10.82 -15.65
N ASP A 208 -11.05 -11.45 -16.79
CA ASP A 208 -11.18 -10.79 -18.09
C ASP A 208 -12.59 -10.23 -18.34
N ARG A 209 -13.63 -11.01 -18.08
CA ARG A 209 -15.03 -10.63 -18.29
C ARG A 209 -15.50 -9.45 -17.44
N VAL A 210 -15.10 -9.40 -16.16
CA VAL A 210 -15.48 -8.29 -15.26
C VAL A 210 -14.96 -6.97 -15.80
N PHE A 211 -13.69 -6.97 -16.19
CA PHE A 211 -12.99 -5.77 -16.60
C PHE A 211 -13.36 -5.35 -18.02
N GLU A 212 -13.61 -6.29 -18.94
CA GLU A 212 -14.13 -5.98 -20.28
C GLU A 212 -15.43 -5.17 -20.23
N ARG A 213 -16.38 -5.55 -19.37
CA ARG A 213 -17.63 -4.80 -19.20
C ARG A 213 -17.42 -3.44 -18.56
N ALA A 214 -16.60 -3.35 -17.51
CA ALA A 214 -16.28 -2.06 -16.88
C ALA A 214 -15.58 -1.11 -17.87
N CYS A 215 -14.62 -1.61 -18.66
CA CYS A 215 -13.94 -0.86 -19.71
C CYS A 215 -14.90 -0.46 -20.85
N ALA A 216 -15.83 -1.33 -21.27
CA ALA A 216 -16.83 -0.98 -22.27
C ALA A 216 -17.75 0.16 -21.81
N ARG A 217 -18.10 0.19 -20.52
CA ARG A 217 -18.84 1.31 -19.92
C ARG A 217 -18.01 2.60 -19.91
N ALA A 218 -16.73 2.52 -19.54
CA ALA A 218 -15.81 3.67 -19.61
C ALA A 218 -15.65 4.19 -21.04
N ALA A 219 -15.49 3.32 -22.03
CA ALA A 219 -15.43 3.65 -23.45
C ALA A 219 -16.69 4.39 -23.91
N ARG A 220 -17.86 3.89 -23.52
CA ARG A 220 -19.15 4.53 -23.84
C ARG A 220 -19.22 5.95 -23.30
N LEU A 221 -18.79 6.18 -22.05
CA LEU A 221 -18.79 7.52 -21.46
C LEU A 221 -17.72 8.42 -22.08
N HIS A 222 -16.55 7.87 -22.40
CA HIS A 222 -15.46 8.61 -23.06
C HIS A 222 -15.94 9.32 -24.33
N PHE A 223 -16.79 8.65 -25.12
CA PHE A 223 -17.37 9.19 -26.35
C PHE A 223 -18.82 9.68 -26.20
N ASP A 224 -19.26 10.07 -24.99
CA ASP A 224 -20.58 10.65 -24.73
C ASP A 224 -21.76 9.79 -25.26
N GLY A 225 -21.63 8.46 -25.17
CA GLY A 225 -22.63 7.50 -25.62
C GLY A 225 -22.85 7.45 -27.13
N MET A 226 -22.04 8.14 -27.94
CA MET A 226 -22.11 8.15 -29.40
C MET A 226 -21.71 6.78 -29.98
N TRP A 227 -22.18 6.48 -31.18
CA TRP A 227 -21.62 5.36 -31.94
C TRP A 227 -20.19 5.70 -32.38
N VAL A 228 -19.27 4.75 -32.23
CA VAL A 228 -17.85 4.88 -32.59
C VAL A 228 -17.41 3.57 -33.23
N PRO A 229 -16.47 3.59 -34.20
CA PRO A 229 -15.89 2.36 -34.70
C PRO A 229 -15.22 1.53 -33.60
N CYS A 230 -15.30 0.20 -33.69
CA CYS A 230 -14.95 -0.69 -32.58
C CYS A 230 -13.46 -0.68 -32.22
N GLU A 231 -12.59 -0.35 -33.18
CA GLU A 231 -11.16 -0.18 -32.99
C GLU A 231 -10.79 0.95 -32.00
N TYR A 232 -11.68 1.93 -31.79
CA TYR A 232 -11.48 3.01 -30.80
C TYR A 232 -12.12 2.70 -29.44
N LEU A 233 -12.92 1.63 -29.34
CA LEU A 233 -13.63 1.25 -28.10
C LEU A 233 -12.86 0.22 -27.26
N GLY A 234 -11.81 -0.39 -27.83
CA GLY A 234 -10.99 -1.38 -27.16
C GLY A 234 -9.98 -0.79 -26.18
N VAL A 235 -9.50 -1.64 -25.27
CA VAL A 235 -8.42 -1.29 -24.33
C VAL A 235 -7.15 -0.87 -25.06
N ASP A 236 -6.85 -1.46 -26.22
CA ASP A 236 -5.68 -1.12 -27.02
C ASP A 236 -5.61 0.38 -27.34
N TYR A 237 -6.72 0.95 -27.80
CA TYR A 237 -6.83 2.37 -28.07
C TYR A 237 -6.93 3.18 -26.76
N LEU A 238 -7.83 2.79 -25.87
CA LEU A 238 -8.24 3.60 -24.72
C LEU A 238 -7.27 3.60 -23.54
N PHE A 239 -6.34 2.65 -23.44
CA PHE A 239 -5.41 2.55 -22.31
C PHE A 239 -4.58 3.82 -22.09
N GLY A 240 -4.22 4.53 -23.16
CA GLY A 240 -3.57 5.84 -23.07
C GLY A 240 -4.55 7.01 -23.06
N GLN A 241 -5.81 6.80 -23.42
CA GLN A 241 -6.76 7.89 -23.68
C GLN A 241 -7.73 8.14 -22.52
N ASP A 242 -8.06 7.11 -21.74
CA ASP A 242 -9.02 7.17 -20.65
C ASP A 242 -8.43 6.66 -19.34
N GLU A 243 -8.38 7.54 -18.34
CA GLU A 243 -7.76 7.25 -17.04
C GLU A 243 -8.49 6.11 -16.29
N ARG A 244 -9.79 5.92 -16.53
CA ARG A 244 -10.55 4.83 -15.90
C ARG A 244 -10.17 3.49 -16.51
N VAL A 245 -10.08 3.43 -17.85
CA VAL A 245 -9.60 2.23 -18.55
C VAL A 245 -8.18 1.89 -18.12
N PHE A 246 -7.31 2.90 -17.97
CA PHE A 246 -5.95 2.71 -17.45
C PHE A 246 -5.95 2.12 -16.02
N ALA A 247 -6.75 2.67 -15.10
CA ALA A 247 -6.85 2.16 -13.74
C ALA A 247 -7.42 0.72 -13.68
N PHE A 248 -8.48 0.45 -14.44
CA PHE A 248 -9.09 -0.89 -14.52
C PHE A 248 -8.09 -1.90 -15.06
N GLU A 249 -7.43 -1.59 -16.17
CA GLU A 249 -6.50 -2.51 -16.80
C GLU A 249 -5.23 -2.75 -15.96
N THR A 250 -4.70 -1.73 -15.26
CA THR A 250 -3.58 -1.96 -14.34
C THR A 250 -3.98 -2.80 -13.12
N PHE A 251 -5.19 -2.65 -12.58
CA PHE A 251 -5.70 -3.51 -11.52
C PHE A 251 -5.92 -4.96 -12.00
N LYS A 252 -6.44 -5.13 -13.22
CA LYS A 252 -6.56 -6.44 -13.88
C LYS A 252 -5.21 -7.14 -14.01
N ARG A 253 -4.17 -6.40 -14.46
CA ARG A 253 -2.81 -6.92 -14.59
C ARG A 253 -2.25 -7.33 -13.24
N TRP A 254 -2.43 -6.54 -12.19
CA TRP A 254 -2.02 -6.89 -10.83
C TRP A 254 -2.73 -8.18 -10.32
N LEU A 255 -4.04 -8.30 -10.54
CA LEU A 255 -4.77 -9.52 -10.15
C LEU A 255 -4.19 -10.77 -10.82
N LYS A 256 -3.90 -10.72 -12.13
CA LYS A 256 -3.43 -11.89 -12.91
C LYS A 256 -1.93 -12.15 -12.75
N GLY A 257 -1.13 -11.08 -12.71
CA GLY A 257 0.33 -11.11 -12.73
C GLY A 257 0.99 -11.02 -11.36
N SER A 258 0.21 -10.83 -10.29
CA SER A 258 0.76 -10.83 -8.93
C SER A 258 -0.14 -11.61 -7.97
N PHE A 259 -1.40 -11.17 -7.78
CA PHE A 259 -2.24 -11.71 -6.70
C PHE A 259 -2.69 -13.17 -6.92
N PHE A 260 -3.09 -13.54 -8.14
CA PHE A 260 -3.51 -14.90 -8.52
C PHE A 260 -2.49 -15.61 -9.42
N GLN A 261 -1.26 -15.12 -9.49
CA GLN A 261 -0.22 -15.78 -10.26
C GLN A 261 0.10 -17.15 -9.65
N ASN A 262 0.38 -18.15 -10.48
CA ASN A 262 0.81 -19.45 -10.00
C ASN A 262 2.10 -19.34 -9.17
N THR A 263 2.18 -20.10 -8.09
CA THR A 263 3.33 -20.15 -7.17
C THR A 263 4.67 -20.28 -7.88
N ASP A 264 4.79 -21.17 -8.86
CA ASP A 264 6.06 -21.40 -9.60
C ASP A 264 6.51 -20.22 -10.47
N LYS A 265 5.62 -19.27 -10.74
CA LYS A 265 5.87 -18.11 -11.61
C LYS A 265 5.97 -16.81 -10.83
N TYR A 266 5.51 -16.79 -9.58
CA TYR A 266 5.54 -15.58 -8.76
C TYR A 266 6.95 -15.34 -8.24
N ASP A 267 7.49 -14.17 -8.56
CA ASP A 267 8.84 -13.72 -8.20
C ASP A 267 8.81 -12.45 -7.35
N GLY A 268 7.65 -12.13 -6.76
CA GLY A 268 7.43 -10.87 -6.08
C GLY A 268 7.91 -10.81 -4.64
N SER A 269 8.28 -9.62 -4.20
CA SER A 269 8.85 -9.36 -2.86
C SER A 269 7.79 -8.92 -1.83
N THR A 270 6.58 -8.59 -2.26
CA THR A 270 5.47 -8.32 -1.30
C THR A 270 4.90 -9.60 -0.72
N TRP A 271 5.12 -10.74 -1.39
CA TRP A 271 4.55 -12.05 -1.09
C TRP A 271 3.01 -12.06 -1.01
N LEU A 272 2.36 -10.98 -1.48
CA LEU A 272 0.90 -10.84 -1.49
C LEU A 272 0.32 -11.61 -2.68
N ASN A 273 0.33 -12.94 -2.55
CA ASN A 273 -0.18 -13.87 -3.53
C ASN A 273 -1.10 -14.91 -2.85
N ARG A 274 -2.27 -15.10 -3.44
CA ARG A 274 -3.35 -15.94 -2.92
C ARG A 274 -3.01 -17.44 -2.92
N HIS A 275 -2.17 -17.92 -3.83
CA HIS A 275 -1.72 -19.31 -3.86
C HIS A 275 -0.60 -19.56 -2.86
N LEU A 276 0.39 -18.66 -2.77
CA LEU A 276 1.46 -18.74 -1.77
C LEU A 276 0.93 -18.74 -0.35
N PHE A 277 -0.04 -17.86 -0.06
CA PHE A 277 -0.76 -17.81 1.21
C PHE A 277 -1.47 -19.14 1.51
N ALA A 278 -2.26 -19.66 0.55
CA ALA A 278 -3.04 -20.87 0.76
C ALA A 278 -2.18 -22.13 0.95
N HIS A 279 -1.00 -22.16 0.36
CA HIS A 279 -0.05 -23.26 0.52
C HIS A 279 0.92 -23.07 1.69
N GLY A 280 0.87 -21.94 2.41
CA GLY A 280 1.74 -21.67 3.56
C GLY A 280 3.23 -21.64 3.22
N THR A 281 3.57 -21.26 1.98
CA THR A 281 4.94 -21.36 1.43
C THR A 281 5.93 -20.33 1.99
N SER A 282 5.42 -19.22 2.54
CA SER A 282 6.20 -18.18 3.21
C SER A 282 5.32 -17.49 4.26
N SER A 283 5.95 -16.87 5.27
CA SER A 283 5.30 -15.95 6.23
C SER A 283 5.37 -14.48 5.80
N ASP A 284 6.12 -14.15 4.75
CA ASP A 284 6.42 -12.77 4.35
C ASP A 284 5.19 -12.00 3.83
N TRP A 285 4.08 -12.68 3.56
CA TRP A 285 2.80 -12.02 3.24
C TRP A 285 2.24 -11.21 4.41
N GLN A 286 2.76 -11.41 5.63
CA GLN A 286 2.28 -10.77 6.87
C GLN A 286 2.77 -9.33 7.04
N GLN A 287 3.53 -8.78 6.10
CA GLN A 287 3.99 -7.39 6.10
C GLN A 287 2.82 -6.41 6.26
N SER A 288 2.96 -5.43 7.16
CA SER A 288 1.90 -4.48 7.52
C SER A 288 1.30 -3.76 6.30
N ALA A 289 2.14 -3.41 5.31
CA ALA A 289 1.69 -2.74 4.08
C ALA A 289 0.69 -3.58 3.25
N ASN A 290 0.71 -4.90 3.39
CA ASN A 290 -0.24 -5.78 2.70
C ASN A 290 -1.67 -5.62 3.22
N PHE A 291 -1.85 -5.19 4.48
CA PHE A 291 -3.17 -4.87 4.99
C PHE A 291 -3.79 -3.68 4.24
N GLU A 292 -3.03 -2.59 4.10
CA GLU A 292 -3.47 -1.37 3.40
C GLU A 292 -3.77 -1.66 1.93
N ARG A 293 -2.88 -2.44 1.29
CA ARG A 293 -3.09 -2.96 -0.08
C ARG A 293 -4.42 -3.70 -0.18
N LEU A 294 -4.69 -4.67 0.68
CA LEU A 294 -5.94 -5.45 0.62
C LEU A 294 -7.18 -4.58 0.80
N VAL A 295 -7.19 -3.63 1.74
CA VAL A 295 -8.32 -2.70 1.93
C VAL A 295 -8.58 -1.88 0.67
N VAL A 296 -7.53 -1.32 0.06
CA VAL A 296 -7.63 -0.51 -1.17
C VAL A 296 -8.03 -1.36 -2.37
N ALA A 297 -7.50 -2.58 -2.50
CA ALA A 297 -7.84 -3.52 -3.56
C ALA A 297 -9.32 -3.92 -3.49
N LEU A 298 -9.86 -4.18 -2.29
CA LEU A 298 -11.28 -4.49 -2.10
C LEU A 298 -12.17 -3.30 -2.48
N ALA A 299 -11.82 -2.09 -2.03
CA ALA A 299 -12.58 -0.89 -2.41
C ALA A 299 -12.54 -0.64 -3.93
N THR A 300 -11.37 -0.82 -4.56
CA THR A 300 -11.18 -0.71 -6.02
C THR A 300 -12.03 -1.74 -6.76
N LEU A 301 -12.06 -2.99 -6.27
CA LEU A 301 -12.90 -4.04 -6.85
C LEU A 301 -14.39 -3.70 -6.74
N GLY A 302 -14.83 -3.15 -5.61
CA GLY A 302 -16.19 -2.66 -5.45
C GLY A 302 -16.53 -1.54 -6.44
N PHE A 303 -15.61 -0.60 -6.67
CA PHE A 303 -15.80 0.44 -7.68
C PHE A 303 -15.94 -0.17 -9.08
N ILE A 304 -15.07 -1.11 -9.44
CA ILE A 304 -15.13 -1.80 -10.74
C ILE A 304 -16.42 -2.60 -10.90
N GLU A 305 -16.92 -3.25 -9.85
CA GLU A 305 -18.25 -3.88 -9.85
C GLU A 305 -19.33 -2.88 -10.26
N SER A 306 -19.33 -1.68 -9.65
CA SER A 306 -20.35 -0.65 -9.94
C SER A 306 -20.32 -0.11 -11.37
N TRP A 307 -19.19 -0.27 -12.07
CA TRP A 307 -19.03 0.03 -13.49
C TRP A 307 -19.41 -1.14 -14.38
N HIS A 308 -19.07 -2.36 -13.96
CA HIS A 308 -19.45 -3.60 -14.63
C HIS A 308 -20.97 -3.79 -14.71
N ASP A 309 -21.69 -3.44 -13.64
CA ASP A 309 -23.16 -3.58 -13.56
C ASP A 309 -23.94 -2.30 -13.91
N GLU A 310 -23.23 -1.21 -14.24
CA GLU A 310 -23.77 0.13 -14.52
C GLU A 310 -24.59 0.75 -13.37
N SER A 311 -24.45 0.25 -12.15
CA SER A 311 -25.19 0.76 -10.98
C SER A 311 -24.69 2.11 -10.48
N ASN A 312 -23.41 2.44 -10.74
CA ASN A 312 -22.73 3.66 -10.28
C ASN A 312 -22.89 3.95 -8.78
N GLN A 313 -23.00 2.90 -7.95
CA GLN A 313 -23.20 3.03 -6.51
C GLN A 313 -21.98 3.63 -5.79
N ILE A 314 -20.79 3.53 -6.39
CA ILE A 314 -19.55 4.06 -5.83
C ILE A 314 -19.07 5.23 -6.67
N SER A 315 -18.90 6.37 -6.01
CA SER A 315 -18.45 7.62 -6.64
C SER A 315 -16.99 7.51 -7.09
N PRO A 316 -16.63 8.10 -8.25
CA PRO A 316 -15.23 8.29 -8.65
C PRO A 316 -14.50 9.29 -7.74
N PHE A 317 -15.23 10.16 -7.04
CA PHE A 317 -14.67 11.05 -6.02
C PHE A 317 -14.67 10.36 -4.67
N PHE A 318 -13.53 10.37 -3.99
CA PHE A 318 -13.43 9.82 -2.65
C PHE A 318 -14.34 10.59 -1.71
N PRO A 319 -15.24 9.92 -0.97
CA PRO A 319 -16.17 10.61 -0.12
C PRO A 319 -15.48 11.13 1.14
N ASP A 320 -15.99 12.24 1.66
CA ASP A 320 -15.65 12.69 3.00
C ASP A 320 -16.09 11.64 4.05
N MET A 321 -15.42 11.67 5.19
CA MET A 321 -15.69 10.77 6.31
C MET A 321 -17.07 11.08 6.91
N ASN A 322 -17.97 10.11 6.87
CA ASN A 322 -19.30 10.16 7.48
C ASN A 322 -19.27 9.63 8.93
N GLN A 323 -20.44 9.46 9.55
CA GLN A 323 -20.53 8.96 10.93
C GLN A 323 -20.00 7.52 11.10
N ASP A 324 -20.28 6.61 10.16
CA ASP A 324 -19.89 5.20 10.26
C ASP A 324 -18.39 4.99 10.14
N SER A 325 -17.74 5.70 9.21
CA SER A 325 -16.29 5.67 9.05
C SER A 325 -15.59 6.43 10.17
N THR A 326 -16.16 7.55 10.64
CA THR A 326 -15.64 8.26 11.83
C THR A 326 -15.63 7.36 13.05
N LEU A 327 -16.72 6.61 13.28
CA LEU A 327 -16.80 5.67 14.39
C LEU A 327 -15.74 4.56 14.25
N LEU A 328 -15.61 3.96 13.07
CA LEU A 328 -14.61 2.91 12.84
C LEU A 328 -13.18 3.42 13.05
N TRP A 329 -12.88 4.62 12.53
CA TRP A 329 -11.61 5.31 12.72
C TRP A 329 -11.30 5.56 14.21
N GLN A 330 -12.27 6.10 14.96
CA GLN A 330 -12.12 6.32 16.40
C GLN A 330 -11.91 5.02 17.19
N GLN A 331 -12.61 3.95 16.83
CA GLN A 331 -12.42 2.63 17.45
C GLN A 331 -11.00 2.09 17.23
N ALA A 332 -10.44 2.26 16.03
CA ALA A 332 -9.07 1.86 15.74
C ALA A 332 -8.03 2.72 16.48
N LEU A 333 -8.23 4.05 16.56
CA LEU A 333 -7.36 4.91 17.36
C LEU A 333 -7.34 4.49 18.84
N PHE A 334 -8.53 4.25 19.41
CA PHE A 334 -8.65 3.80 20.80
C PHE A 334 -7.95 2.44 21.02
N ARG A 335 -8.16 1.48 20.11
CA ARG A 335 -7.49 0.17 20.17
C ARG A 335 -5.98 0.29 20.07
N GLY A 336 -5.46 1.13 19.17
CA GLY A 336 -4.02 1.37 19.07
C GLY A 336 -3.43 1.93 20.36
N GLN A 337 -4.12 2.87 21.02
CA GLN A 337 -3.70 3.41 22.32
C GLN A 337 -3.71 2.35 23.43
N MET A 338 -4.77 1.53 23.48
CA MET A 338 -4.88 0.44 24.44
C MET A 338 -3.82 -0.64 24.19
N GLN A 339 -3.54 -0.96 22.94
CA GLN A 339 -2.50 -1.93 22.56
C GLN A 339 -1.12 -1.46 22.98
N MET A 340 -0.80 -0.18 22.81
CA MET A 340 0.46 0.37 23.30
C MET A 340 0.59 0.20 24.83
N THR A 341 -0.50 0.43 25.56
CA THR A 341 -0.54 0.25 27.02
C THR A 341 -0.35 -1.23 27.41
N LEU A 342 -0.98 -2.15 26.67
CA LEU A 342 -0.80 -3.58 26.83
C LEU A 342 0.66 -3.98 26.63
N ASN A 343 1.26 -3.61 25.49
CA ASN A 343 2.65 -3.92 25.15
C ASN A 343 3.62 -3.41 26.23
N LEU A 344 3.42 -2.19 26.75
CA LEU A 344 4.23 -1.65 27.85
C LEU A 344 4.08 -2.44 29.15
N ASN A 345 2.87 -2.88 29.49
CA ASN A 345 2.60 -3.67 30.69
C ASN A 345 3.18 -5.08 30.60
N GLU A 346 3.00 -5.75 29.46
CA GLU A 346 3.62 -7.06 29.18
C GLU A 346 5.13 -6.94 29.27
N GLN A 347 5.72 -5.96 28.59
CA GLN A 347 7.15 -5.73 28.62
C GLN A 347 7.69 -5.58 30.04
N LYS A 348 7.01 -4.82 30.90
CA LYS A 348 7.35 -4.67 32.32
C LYS A 348 7.23 -5.99 33.09
N HIS A 349 6.17 -6.76 32.85
CA HIS A 349 5.90 -8.03 33.52
C HIS A 349 6.93 -9.12 33.14
N PHE A 350 7.24 -9.28 31.85
CA PHE A 350 8.24 -10.25 31.42
C PHE A 350 9.64 -9.86 31.92
N GLN A 351 9.97 -8.57 31.88
CA GLN A 351 11.23 -8.06 32.39
C GLN A 351 11.42 -8.35 33.89
N SER A 352 10.38 -8.23 34.72
CA SER A 352 10.51 -8.54 36.15
C SER A 352 10.84 -10.01 36.45
N HIS A 353 10.68 -10.88 35.46
CA HIS A 353 11.02 -12.31 35.54
C HIS A 353 12.23 -12.67 34.67
N GLY A 354 13.01 -11.67 34.23
CA GLY A 354 14.19 -11.87 33.39
C GLY A 354 13.88 -12.29 31.94
N ARG A 355 12.62 -12.28 31.51
CA ARG A 355 12.20 -12.77 30.19
C ARG A 355 11.98 -11.64 29.19
N LEU A 356 12.13 -11.98 27.91
CA LEU A 356 11.65 -11.13 26.81
C LEU A 356 10.17 -11.39 26.57
N VAL A 357 9.49 -10.40 25.97
CA VAL A 357 8.15 -10.61 25.43
C VAL A 357 8.26 -11.66 24.31
N PRO A 358 7.39 -12.68 24.29
CA PRO A 358 7.39 -13.67 23.21
C PRO A 358 7.24 -13.01 21.83
N GLU A 359 7.97 -13.53 20.86
CA GLU A 359 7.90 -13.08 19.48
C GLU A 359 6.52 -13.36 18.88
N LEU A 360 5.93 -12.35 18.25
CA LEU A 360 4.78 -12.49 17.37
C LEU A 360 5.22 -12.34 15.92
N PRO A 361 4.49 -12.93 14.95
CA PRO A 361 4.92 -12.92 13.56
C PRO A 361 5.13 -11.53 12.93
N THR A 362 4.49 -10.48 13.48
CA THR A 362 4.59 -9.09 12.99
C THR A 362 5.16 -8.12 14.02
N ASP A 363 5.57 -8.61 15.20
CA ASP A 363 6.19 -7.81 16.26
C ASP A 363 7.13 -8.71 17.06
N ASP A 364 8.42 -8.58 16.81
CA ASP A 364 9.49 -9.27 17.54
C ASP A 364 9.89 -8.54 18.83
N GLY A 365 9.21 -7.42 19.12
CA GLY A 365 9.46 -6.54 20.26
C GLY A 365 10.75 -5.72 20.15
N VAL A 366 11.58 -5.86 19.11
CA VAL A 366 12.90 -5.22 19.02
C VAL A 366 12.77 -3.70 19.07
N MET A 367 11.82 -3.11 18.35
CA MET A 367 11.65 -1.65 18.32
C MET A 367 11.27 -1.08 19.68
N LEU A 368 10.31 -1.72 20.37
CA LEU A 368 9.91 -1.31 21.72
C LEU A 368 11.06 -1.49 22.71
N ARG A 369 11.77 -2.62 22.64
CA ARG A 369 12.96 -2.87 23.46
C ARG A 369 14.04 -1.81 23.24
N ALA A 370 14.36 -1.49 21.99
CA ALA A 370 15.36 -0.48 21.64
C ALA A 370 14.97 0.91 22.19
N ALA A 371 13.71 1.32 22.02
CA ALA A 371 13.22 2.60 22.52
C ALA A 371 13.33 2.71 24.05
N ILE A 372 12.96 1.63 24.76
CA ILE A 372 13.06 1.56 26.21
C ILE A 372 14.53 1.54 26.66
N LEU A 373 15.38 0.72 26.02
CA LEU A 373 16.79 0.60 26.36
C LEU A 373 17.52 1.93 26.17
N SER A 374 17.27 2.62 25.07
CA SER A 374 17.84 3.95 24.81
C SER A 374 17.36 4.98 25.81
N LYS A 375 16.06 4.99 26.16
CA LYS A 375 15.51 5.89 27.17
C LYS A 375 16.18 5.70 28.53
N ASP A 376 16.26 4.46 29.00
CA ASP A 376 16.81 4.14 30.33
C ASP A 376 18.33 4.29 30.34
N CYS A 377 19.03 4.01 29.23
CA CYS A 377 20.44 4.34 29.06
C CYS A 377 20.70 5.83 29.30
N ILE A 378 19.90 6.70 28.69
CA ILE A 378 20.04 8.15 28.88
C ILE A 378 19.73 8.55 30.33
N GLN A 379 18.66 8.00 30.91
CA GLN A 379 18.16 8.41 32.22
C GLN A 379 19.03 7.90 33.38
N ASP A 380 19.36 6.62 33.37
CA ASP A 380 19.92 5.90 34.51
C ASP A 380 21.42 5.60 34.38
N LEU A 381 22.02 5.76 33.19
CA LEU A 381 23.45 5.54 32.97
C LEU A 381 24.19 6.82 32.55
N VAL A 382 23.78 7.44 31.44
CA VAL A 382 24.49 8.58 30.84
C VAL A 382 24.41 9.82 31.72
N ARG A 383 23.23 10.16 32.25
CA ARG A 383 23.06 11.30 33.15
C ARG A 383 23.91 11.15 34.43
N PRO A 384 23.89 10.01 35.15
CA PRO A 384 24.80 9.78 36.27
C PRO A 384 26.28 9.89 35.91
N LEU A 385 26.72 9.28 34.79
CA LEU A 385 28.12 9.39 34.34
C LEU A 385 28.55 10.84 34.08
N ARG A 386 27.70 11.62 33.40
CA ARG A 386 27.96 13.06 33.18
C ARG A 386 28.01 13.85 34.48
N LYS A 387 27.13 13.55 35.44
CA LYS A 387 27.15 14.16 36.79
C LYS A 387 28.41 13.79 37.57
N ALA A 388 29.00 12.63 37.30
CA ALA A 388 30.27 12.19 37.87
C ALA A 388 31.50 12.75 37.13
N GLY A 389 31.31 13.60 36.12
CA GLY A 389 32.38 14.33 35.44
C GLY A 389 32.85 13.70 34.12
N TRP A 390 32.20 12.63 33.63
CA TRP A 390 32.62 11.95 32.41
C TRP A 390 32.06 12.62 31.14
N SER A 391 32.88 12.62 30.07
CA SER A 391 32.39 12.84 28.71
C SER A 391 31.89 11.51 28.15
N VAL A 392 30.65 11.46 27.65
CA VAL A 392 29.97 10.19 27.36
C VAL A 392 29.55 10.10 25.90
N LYS A 393 30.00 9.05 25.21
CA LYS A 393 29.54 8.61 23.88
C LYS A 393 28.66 7.38 24.03
N VAL A 394 27.47 7.42 23.43
CA VAL A 394 26.47 6.35 23.47
C VAL A 394 26.47 5.65 22.10
N GLY A 395 26.55 4.33 22.09
CA GLY A 395 26.32 3.53 20.88
C GLY A 395 24.84 3.35 20.58
N GLU A 396 24.50 2.73 19.45
CA GLU A 396 23.13 2.28 19.20
C GLU A 396 22.87 0.95 19.92
N PRO A 397 21.61 0.61 20.25
CA PRO A 397 21.24 -0.75 20.61
C PRO A 397 21.73 -1.76 19.57
N ASP A 398 22.11 -2.96 20.01
CA ASP A 398 22.45 -4.04 19.09
C ASP A 398 21.21 -4.46 18.25
N LYS A 399 21.41 -5.32 17.24
CA LYS A 399 20.35 -5.71 16.29
C LYS A 399 19.11 -6.32 16.97
N GLN A 400 19.28 -6.96 18.12
CA GLN A 400 18.18 -7.59 18.87
C GLN A 400 17.69 -6.72 20.03
N ALA A 401 18.28 -5.53 20.20
CA ALA A 401 18.05 -4.60 21.29
C ALA A 401 18.21 -5.24 22.69
N LEU A 402 19.14 -6.19 22.80
CA LEU A 402 19.56 -6.85 24.03
C LEU A 402 20.56 -6.02 24.83
N TYR A 403 21.36 -5.17 24.19
CA TYR A 403 22.32 -4.31 24.90
C TYR A 403 22.71 -3.04 24.15
N ILE A 404 23.28 -2.09 24.89
CA ILE A 404 23.85 -0.84 24.39
C ILE A 404 25.22 -0.61 25.06
N ILE A 405 26.19 -0.12 24.29
CA ILE A 405 27.54 0.17 24.81
C ILE A 405 27.71 1.67 25.00
N VAL A 406 28.13 2.06 26.19
CA VAL A 406 28.43 3.44 26.57
C VAL A 406 29.91 3.56 26.85
N VAL A 407 30.57 4.51 26.19
CA VAL A 407 31.98 4.81 26.41
C VAL A 407 32.08 6.18 27.06
N ALA A 408 32.53 6.18 28.31
CA ALA A 408 32.83 7.36 29.10
C ALA A 408 34.34 7.63 29.06
N THR A 409 34.75 8.89 28.82
CA THR A 409 36.16 9.31 28.79
C THR A 409 36.40 10.54 29.64
N SER A 410 37.57 10.60 30.27
CA SER A 410 38.09 11.78 30.96
C SER A 410 39.61 11.79 30.88
N GLY A 411 40.17 12.74 30.13
CA GLY A 411 41.60 12.75 29.81
C GLY A 411 42.03 11.46 29.09
N ALA A 412 42.98 10.73 29.68
CA ALA A 412 43.45 9.44 29.17
C ALA A 412 42.65 8.23 29.67
N GLU A 413 41.76 8.41 30.66
CA GLU A 413 40.97 7.32 31.20
C GLU A 413 39.70 7.07 30.39
N ARG A 414 39.36 5.78 30.30
CA ARG A 414 38.22 5.27 29.55
C ARG A 414 37.48 4.24 30.40
N LEU A 415 36.18 4.43 30.53
CA LEU A 415 35.25 3.50 31.15
C LEU A 415 34.22 3.06 30.12
N THR A 416 34.24 1.79 29.75
CA THR A 416 33.26 1.17 28.87
C THR A 416 32.21 0.44 29.72
N VAL A 417 30.95 0.82 29.58
CA VAL A 417 29.83 0.21 30.28
C VAL A 417 28.90 -0.44 29.27
N ALA A 418 28.61 -1.73 29.43
CA ALA A 418 27.55 -2.39 28.69
C ALA A 418 26.27 -2.32 29.51
N LEU A 419 25.16 -1.91 28.90
CA LEU A 419 23.84 -1.92 29.52
C LEU A 419 22.95 -2.93 28.79
N LEU A 420 22.64 -4.02 29.47
CA LEU A 420 21.74 -5.07 29.01
C LEU A 420 20.27 -4.70 29.23
N TYR A 421 19.43 -5.22 28.35
CA TYR A 421 17.98 -5.07 28.41
C TYR A 421 17.35 -5.80 29.60
N SER A 422 17.88 -6.95 29.98
CA SER A 422 17.38 -7.84 31.04
C SER A 422 18.54 -8.53 31.75
N CYS A 423 18.30 -8.99 32.98
CA CYS A 423 19.23 -9.86 33.73
C CYS A 423 19.21 -11.31 33.23
N GLY A 424 18.07 -11.79 32.73
CA GLY A 424 17.88 -13.16 32.25
C GLY A 424 18.41 -13.36 30.83
N THR A 425 19.65 -12.96 30.60
CA THR A 425 20.35 -13.09 29.32
C THR A 425 21.33 -14.26 29.38
N ASP A 426 21.58 -14.91 28.24
CA ASP A 426 22.51 -16.04 28.18
C ASP A 426 23.93 -15.63 28.65
N ASN A 427 24.58 -16.54 29.38
CA ASN A 427 25.93 -16.34 29.91
C ASN A 427 26.96 -16.11 28.81
N GLU A 428 26.75 -16.67 27.61
CA GLU A 428 27.60 -16.42 26.46
C GLU A 428 27.71 -14.93 26.13
N LEU A 429 26.60 -14.19 26.19
CA LEU A 429 26.59 -12.75 25.95
C LEU A 429 27.27 -11.98 27.08
N TYR A 430 27.10 -12.40 28.35
CA TYR A 430 27.86 -11.82 29.46
C TYR A 430 29.38 -11.97 29.26
N ARG A 431 29.83 -13.16 28.86
CA ARG A 431 31.25 -13.44 28.57
C ARG A 431 31.77 -12.64 27.38
N GLU A 432 30.96 -12.47 26.34
CA GLU A 432 31.30 -11.62 25.20
C GLU A 432 31.50 -10.16 25.63
N LEU A 433 30.54 -9.61 26.39
CA LEU A 433 30.60 -8.22 26.85
C LEU A 433 31.76 -7.99 27.82
N ALA A 434 32.05 -8.94 28.71
CA ALA A 434 33.15 -8.85 29.67
C ALA A 434 34.53 -8.71 29.02
N ARG A 435 34.70 -9.12 27.75
CA ARG A 435 35.96 -8.95 27.01
C ARG A 435 36.27 -7.48 26.67
N SER A 436 35.25 -6.62 26.63
CA SER A 436 35.37 -5.25 26.13
C SER A 436 34.79 -4.17 27.05
N ALA A 437 33.88 -4.54 27.95
CA ALA A 437 33.28 -3.67 28.94
C ALA A 437 34.00 -3.80 30.29
N ASN A 438 34.16 -2.68 30.98
CA ASN A 438 34.67 -2.63 32.35
C ASN A 438 33.57 -2.93 33.38
N VAL A 439 32.32 -2.66 33.02
CA VAL A 439 31.13 -2.86 33.86
C VAL A 439 29.99 -3.33 32.98
N ILE A 440 29.25 -4.34 33.42
CA ILE A 440 28.01 -4.80 32.79
C ILE A 440 26.85 -4.46 33.72
N LEU A 441 25.97 -3.59 33.27
CA LEU A 441 24.74 -3.25 33.97
C LEU A 441 23.55 -3.86 33.23
N TYR A 442 22.43 -4.04 33.91
CA TYR A 442 21.18 -4.46 33.28
C TYR A 442 19.99 -3.68 33.80
N ARG A 443 18.91 -3.64 33.03
CA ARG A 443 17.64 -3.05 33.45
C ARG A 443 16.80 -4.07 34.24
N GLY A 444 16.19 -3.63 35.33
CA GLY A 444 15.29 -4.44 36.16
C GLY A 444 15.94 -4.99 37.43
N ALA A 445 15.23 -5.88 38.12
CA ALA A 445 15.69 -6.48 39.37
C ALA A 445 16.75 -7.58 39.13
N PRO A 446 17.61 -7.88 40.12
CA PRO A 446 18.62 -8.95 40.07
C PRO A 446 17.99 -10.35 40.11
N TYR A 447 17.21 -10.71 39.10
CA TYR A 447 16.50 -11.98 39.02
C TYR A 447 17.47 -13.12 38.70
N ASN A 448 17.78 -13.98 39.69
CA ASN A 448 18.70 -15.11 39.58
C ASN A 448 20.04 -14.74 38.91
N GLN A 449 20.57 -13.54 39.17
CA GLN A 449 21.78 -13.01 38.51
C GLN A 449 22.94 -14.01 38.49
N ASP A 450 23.18 -14.68 39.62
CA ASP A 450 24.29 -15.63 39.77
C ASP A 450 24.19 -16.84 38.83
N GLN A 451 22.99 -17.18 38.36
CA GLN A 451 22.78 -18.27 37.39
C GLN A 451 23.10 -17.84 35.95
N PHE A 452 22.99 -16.54 35.64
CA PHE A 452 23.21 -16.01 34.29
C PHE A 452 24.61 -15.40 34.11
N ALA A 453 25.16 -14.79 35.16
CA ALA A 453 26.43 -14.07 35.14
C ALA A 453 27.56 -14.84 35.86
N TYR A 454 27.51 -16.17 35.88
CA TYR A 454 28.59 -16.99 36.45
C TYR A 454 29.89 -16.87 35.63
N ASP A 455 31.03 -17.00 36.31
CA ASP A 455 32.39 -16.86 35.74
C ASP A 455 32.66 -15.51 35.02
N ILE A 456 32.11 -14.41 35.54
CA ILE A 456 32.34 -13.05 35.02
C ILE A 456 33.19 -12.23 36.01
N ASP A 457 34.35 -11.77 35.54
CA ASP A 457 35.33 -11.04 36.38
C ASP A 457 35.07 -9.52 36.51
N VAL A 458 34.12 -8.99 35.73
CA VAL A 458 33.73 -7.57 35.75
C VAL A 458 32.47 -7.36 36.60
N HIS A 459 32.24 -6.14 37.08
CA HIS A 459 31.04 -5.86 37.87
C HIS A 459 29.77 -6.11 37.06
N VAL A 460 28.85 -6.92 37.63
CA VAL A 460 27.51 -7.19 37.09
C VAL A 460 26.46 -6.75 38.10
N GLY A 461 25.50 -5.91 37.67
CA GLY A 461 24.45 -5.44 38.56
C GLY A 461 23.35 -4.62 37.89
N PRO A 462 22.27 -4.27 38.63
CA PRO A 462 21.21 -3.44 38.09
C PRO A 462 21.71 -2.02 37.85
N VAL A 463 21.31 -1.40 36.72
CA VAL A 463 21.63 0.01 36.43
C VAL A 463 20.94 0.95 37.42
N THR A 464 19.74 0.58 37.87
CA THR A 464 18.98 1.35 38.86
C THR A 464 19.70 1.29 40.20
N GLY A 465 20.18 2.45 40.66
CA GLY A 465 20.93 2.58 41.91
C GLY A 465 22.44 2.37 41.78
N TRP A 466 22.96 2.06 40.58
CA TRP A 466 24.40 2.05 40.34
C TRP A 466 24.99 3.46 40.42
N GLN A 467 26.08 3.61 41.17
CA GLN A 467 26.79 4.87 41.32
C GLN A 467 28.08 4.81 40.50
N PRO A 468 28.20 5.57 39.40
CA PRO A 468 29.42 5.57 38.60
C PRO A 468 30.60 6.12 39.42
N PRO A 469 31.83 5.61 39.19
CA PRO A 469 33.02 6.22 39.75
C PRO A 469 33.16 7.67 39.26
N PHE A 470 33.76 8.54 40.06
CA PHE A 470 34.06 9.90 39.64
C PHE A 470 35.15 9.91 38.56
N ALA A 471 35.00 10.80 37.59
CA ALA A 471 36.02 11.03 36.58
C ALA A 471 37.30 11.58 37.24
N PRO A 472 38.49 11.18 36.76
CA PRO A 472 39.76 11.75 37.21
C PRO A 472 39.74 13.28 37.14
N GLY A 473 40.09 13.93 38.26
CA GLY A 473 40.08 15.39 38.37
C GLY A 473 38.72 16.02 38.75
N HIS A 474 37.66 15.23 38.90
CA HIS A 474 36.35 15.72 39.35
C HIS A 474 36.36 16.00 40.87
N LYS A 475 36.55 17.26 41.27
CA LYS A 475 36.51 17.70 42.68
C LYS A 475 35.06 17.90 43.13
N TRP A 476 34.56 17.10 44.07
CA TRP A 476 33.36 17.45 44.84
C TRP A 476 33.76 18.18 46.12
N LEU A 477 33.28 19.42 46.28
CA LEU A 477 33.33 20.16 47.55
C LEU A 477 32.50 19.38 48.58
N MET A 478 33.13 18.71 49.54
CA MET A 478 32.45 18.24 50.74
C MET A 478 31.90 19.45 51.50
N ARG A 479 30.58 19.66 51.47
CA ARG A 479 29.92 20.32 52.61
C ARG A 479 29.87 19.28 53.73
N LEU A 480 30.83 19.42 54.65
CA LEU A 480 30.83 18.79 55.96
C LEU A 480 29.49 19.07 56.66
N PHE A 481 28.69 18.02 56.87
CA PHE A 481 27.77 17.97 58.00
C PHE A 481 28.59 17.56 59.21
N HIS A 482 28.98 18.53 60.05
CA HIS A 482 29.24 18.33 61.47
C HIS A 482 28.77 19.59 62.23
N ARG A 483 27.65 19.39 62.95
CA ARG A 483 26.93 20.26 63.90
C ARG A 483 26.07 21.39 63.33
#